data_AF-M5C1G4-F1
#
_entry.id   AF-M5C1G4-F1
#
_cell.length_a   1.000
_cell.length_b   1.000
_cell.length_c   1.000
_cell.angle_alpha   90.00
_cell.angle_beta   90.00
_cell.angle_gamma   90.00
#
_symmetry.space_group_name_H-M   'P 1'
#
loop_
_entity.id
_entity.type
_entity.pdbx_description
1 polymer ?
#
loop_
_entity_poly.entity_id
_entity_poly.type
_entity_poly.pdbx_seq_one_letter_code
_entity_poly.pdbx_strand_id
1 'polypeptide(L)'
;MDQVINLSQRSDTVALKSEAARVLVNAVKSLWSPAGPEESIAISSAQRKRAVRRLSNRQSTRALAELVGRSRRYPVLLNEGVIALTLLGSQHHGAPHVISTYDRALDVPMAVVTGSKQSAEEGNTLEHPKLLDMLSIILKNDDKVFPPQLRANVCTLFGSVSSMESSALRTIEKVKRTIKPVLSGIVEADKEEPIVQTAAKKILDAWAET
;
A
#
# COMPACT_ATOMS: atom_id res chain seq x y z
N MET A 1 16.71 -11.32 4.36
CA MET A 1 15.84 -10.15 4.05
C MET A 1 16.65 -8.87 3.89
N ASP A 2 17.51 -8.51 4.84
CA ASP A 2 18.35 -7.31 4.72
C ASP A 2 19.19 -7.29 3.43
N GLN A 3 19.74 -8.45 3.02
CA GLN A 3 20.44 -8.59 1.72
C GLN A 3 19.55 -8.34 0.50
N VAL A 4 18.30 -8.83 0.48
CA VAL A 4 17.35 -8.64 -0.63
C VAL A 4 16.92 -7.18 -0.72
N ILE A 5 16.66 -6.55 0.43
CA ILE A 5 16.31 -5.13 0.51
C ILE A 5 17.49 -4.25 0.08
N ASN A 6 18.70 -4.58 0.51
CA ASN A 6 19.92 -3.86 0.13
C ASN A 6 20.25 -4.03 -1.36
N LEU A 7 20.00 -5.22 -1.94
CA LEU A 7 20.14 -5.44 -3.38
C LEU A 7 19.15 -4.60 -4.17
N SER A 8 17.88 -4.54 -3.74
CA SER A 8 16.85 -3.68 -4.36
C SER A 8 17.25 -2.20 -4.36
N GLN A 9 17.81 -1.71 -3.26
CA GLN A 9 18.25 -0.30 -3.15
C GLN A 9 19.45 0.05 -4.03
N ARG A 10 20.32 -0.93 -4.33
CA ARG A 10 21.55 -0.73 -5.10
C ARG A 10 21.39 -1.03 -6.59
N SER A 11 20.23 -1.52 -7.00
CA SER A 11 19.98 -1.93 -8.38
C SER A 11 19.20 -0.86 -9.12
N ASP A 12 19.68 -0.47 -10.29
CA ASP A 12 18.99 0.53 -11.13
C ASP A 12 17.90 -0.08 -12.02
N THR A 13 17.79 -1.41 -12.06
CA THR A 13 16.82 -2.09 -12.92
C THR A 13 15.46 -2.22 -12.23
N VAL A 14 14.41 -1.72 -12.90
CA VAL A 14 13.02 -1.82 -12.44
C VAL A 14 12.59 -3.27 -12.23
N ALA A 15 13.09 -4.20 -13.06
CA ALA A 15 12.81 -5.62 -12.95
C ALA A 15 13.29 -6.20 -11.61
N LEU A 16 14.54 -5.92 -11.21
CA LEU A 16 15.10 -6.43 -9.97
C LEU A 16 14.46 -5.78 -8.73
N LYS A 17 14.16 -4.47 -8.78
CA LYS A 17 13.40 -3.80 -7.71
C LYS A 17 12.01 -4.39 -7.52
N SER A 18 11.35 -4.77 -8.61
CA SER A 18 10.00 -5.36 -8.59
C SER A 18 10.02 -6.80 -8.07
N GLU A 19 11.03 -7.58 -8.46
CA GLU A 19 11.18 -8.97 -7.99
C GLU A 19 11.58 -9.03 -6.52
N ALA A 20 12.50 -8.18 -6.07
CA ALA A 20 12.84 -8.07 -4.66
C ALA A 20 11.62 -7.66 -3.80
N ALA A 21 10.77 -6.78 -4.32
CA ALA A 21 9.53 -6.40 -3.65
C ALA A 21 8.49 -7.54 -3.66
N ARG A 22 8.42 -8.38 -4.71
CA ARG A 22 7.59 -9.60 -4.72
C ARG A 22 8.03 -10.62 -3.67
N VAL A 23 9.34 -10.85 -3.54
CA VAL A 23 9.89 -11.69 -2.47
C VAL A 23 9.50 -11.15 -1.10
N LEU A 24 9.55 -9.83 -0.91
CA LEU A 24 9.12 -9.17 0.32
C LEU A 24 7.62 -9.34 0.59
N VAL A 25 6.76 -9.15 -0.43
CA VAL A 25 5.32 -9.41 -0.36
C VAL A 25 5.06 -10.83 0.12
N ASN A 26 5.70 -11.83 -0.50
CA ASN A 26 5.51 -13.23 -0.14
C ASN A 26 5.97 -13.51 1.29
N ALA A 27 7.13 -12.98 1.69
CA ALA A 27 7.60 -13.10 3.07
C ALA A 27 6.62 -12.50 4.09
N VAL A 28 6.05 -11.33 3.81
CA VAL A 28 5.02 -10.72 4.66
C VAL A 28 3.76 -11.59 4.71
N LYS A 29 3.24 -12.05 3.56
CA LYS A 29 2.05 -12.92 3.55
C LYS A 29 2.27 -14.23 4.32
N SER A 30 3.39 -14.92 4.08
CA SER A 30 3.71 -16.19 4.76
C SER A 30 3.83 -16.04 6.27
N LEU A 31 4.40 -14.93 6.76
CA LEU A 31 4.54 -14.68 8.20
C LEU A 31 3.20 -14.37 8.90
N TRP A 32 2.18 -13.96 8.15
CA TRP A 32 0.84 -13.66 8.66
C TRP A 32 -0.19 -14.76 8.33
N SER A 33 0.20 -15.77 7.57
CA SER A 33 -0.63 -16.96 7.36
C SER A 33 -0.68 -17.80 8.65
N PRO A 34 -1.85 -18.30 9.07
CA PRO A 34 -1.88 -19.37 10.06
C PRO A 34 -1.12 -20.58 9.47
N ALA A 35 -0.33 -21.26 10.30
CA ALA A 35 0.37 -22.46 9.86
C ALA A 35 -0.68 -23.52 9.53
N GLY A 36 -0.62 -24.08 8.33
CA GLY A 36 -1.48 -25.20 7.95
C GLY A 36 -1.07 -26.47 8.70
N PRO A 37 -1.98 -27.47 8.84
CA PRO A 37 -1.69 -28.72 9.52
C PRO A 37 -0.55 -29.54 8.89
N GLU A 38 -0.16 -29.26 7.64
CA GLU A 38 0.88 -30.01 6.90
C GLU A 38 2.26 -29.31 6.82
N GLU A 39 2.43 -28.10 7.35
CA GLU A 39 3.73 -27.41 7.34
C GLU A 39 4.62 -27.89 8.52
N SER A 40 5.38 -28.95 8.27
CA SER A 40 6.25 -29.67 9.20
C SER A 40 7.52 -28.92 9.68
N ILE A 41 7.53 -27.58 9.58
CA ILE A 41 8.49 -26.74 10.30
C ILE A 41 7.67 -25.84 11.22
N ALA A 42 7.45 -26.30 12.45
CA ALA A 42 6.78 -25.52 13.49
C ALA A 42 7.66 -24.31 13.87
N ILE A 43 7.59 -23.24 13.07
CA ILE A 43 8.20 -21.95 13.42
C ILE A 43 7.50 -21.49 14.70
N SER A 44 8.27 -21.31 15.77
CA SER A 44 7.68 -20.91 17.04
C SER A 44 7.02 -19.53 16.90
N SER A 45 5.93 -19.31 17.65
CA SER A 45 5.27 -18.00 17.70
C SER A 45 6.25 -16.86 18.00
N ALA A 46 7.28 -17.13 18.83
CA ALA A 46 8.35 -16.18 19.12
C ALA A 46 9.24 -15.87 17.90
N GLN A 47 9.62 -16.88 17.12
CA GLN A 47 10.39 -16.70 15.87
C GLN A 47 9.57 -15.90 14.85
N ARG A 48 8.28 -16.20 14.69
CA ARG A 48 7.37 -15.45 13.82
C ARG A 48 7.27 -13.98 14.25
N LYS A 49 7.01 -13.71 15.53
CA LYS A 49 6.98 -12.33 16.07
C LYS A 49 8.30 -11.58 15.87
N ARG A 50 9.45 -12.26 15.97
CA ARG A 50 10.76 -11.67 15.69
C ARG A 50 10.92 -11.32 14.21
N ALA A 51 10.50 -12.21 13.30
CA ALA A 51 10.57 -11.98 11.86
C ALA A 51 9.64 -10.84 11.42
N VAL A 52 8.40 -10.81 11.92
CA VAL A 52 7.44 -9.71 11.74
C VAL A 52 8.08 -8.38 12.11
N ARG A 53 8.64 -8.27 13.32
CA ARG A 53 9.31 -7.04 13.79
C ARG A 53 10.48 -6.62 12.91
N ARG A 54 11.27 -7.58 12.40
CA ARG A 54 12.37 -7.26 11.48
C ARG A 54 11.87 -6.72 10.14
N LEU A 55 10.73 -7.20 9.63
CA LEU A 55 10.16 -6.72 8.38
C LEU A 55 9.40 -5.40 8.52
N SER A 56 8.84 -5.11 9.70
CA SER A 56 8.19 -3.85 10.03
C SER A 56 9.19 -2.70 10.18
N ASN A 57 9.83 -2.31 9.09
CA ASN A 57 10.83 -1.25 9.05
C ASN A 57 10.61 -0.28 7.86
N ARG A 58 11.33 0.84 7.85
CA ARG A 58 11.22 1.88 6.80
C ARG A 58 11.60 1.40 5.40
N GLN A 59 12.56 0.48 5.28
CA GLN A 59 13.04 0.02 3.99
C GLN A 59 12.04 -0.93 3.33
N SER A 60 11.46 -1.85 4.10
CA SER A 60 10.41 -2.76 3.63
C SER A 60 9.17 -2.00 3.15
N THR A 61 8.67 -1.07 3.99
CA THR A 61 7.49 -0.25 3.66
C THR A 61 7.73 0.64 2.44
N ARG A 62 8.94 1.20 2.29
CA ARG A 62 9.33 1.93 1.08
C ARG A 62 9.33 1.04 -0.16
N ALA A 63 9.98 -0.12 -0.11
CA ALA A 63 10.04 -1.04 -1.24
C ALA A 63 8.63 -1.49 -1.70
N LEU A 64 7.72 -1.73 -0.75
CA LEU A 64 6.32 -2.05 -1.03
C LEU A 64 5.56 -0.86 -1.62
N ALA A 65 5.76 0.36 -1.10
CA ALA A 65 5.14 1.57 -1.65
C ALA A 65 5.59 1.83 -3.09
N GLU A 66 6.87 1.67 -3.39
CA GLU A 66 7.38 1.82 -4.76
C GLU A 66 6.89 0.69 -5.68
N LEU A 67 6.73 -0.54 -5.17
CA LEU A 67 6.07 -1.63 -5.92
C LEU A 67 4.64 -1.24 -6.31
N VAL A 68 3.86 -0.67 -5.38
CA VAL A 68 2.52 -0.17 -5.68
C VAL A 68 2.57 0.92 -6.74
N GLY A 69 3.47 1.90 -6.62
CA GLY A 69 3.61 2.98 -7.60
C GLY A 69 3.95 2.49 -9.02
N ARG A 70 4.83 1.50 -9.16
CA ARG A 70 5.25 0.99 -10.49
C ARG A 70 4.30 -0.03 -11.12
N SER A 71 3.32 -0.54 -10.36
CA SER A 71 2.51 -1.69 -10.78
C SER A 71 1.14 -1.34 -11.36
N ARG A 72 0.89 -0.10 -11.80
CA ARG A 72 -0.44 0.35 -12.33
C ARG A 72 -1.06 -0.68 -13.29
N ARG A 73 -0.26 -1.20 -14.23
CA ARG A 73 -0.70 -2.15 -15.28
C ARG A 73 -0.95 -3.57 -14.77
N TYR A 74 -0.63 -3.86 -13.51
CA TYR A 74 -0.68 -5.20 -12.94
C TYR A 74 -1.54 -5.19 -11.65
N PRO A 75 -2.89 -5.22 -11.78
CA PRO A 75 -3.80 -5.15 -10.62
C PRO A 75 -3.53 -6.20 -9.54
N VAL A 76 -3.08 -7.39 -9.94
CA VAL A 76 -2.66 -8.44 -9.01
C VAL A 76 -1.54 -7.92 -8.11
N LEU A 77 -0.44 -7.42 -8.70
CA LEU A 77 0.71 -6.90 -7.95
C LEU A 77 0.36 -5.71 -7.06
N LEU A 78 -0.50 -4.80 -7.54
CA LEU A 78 -1.04 -3.71 -6.72
C LEU A 78 -1.72 -4.26 -5.47
N ASN A 79 -2.59 -5.24 -5.66
CA ASN A 79 -3.35 -5.83 -4.57
C ASN A 79 -2.42 -6.51 -3.55
N GLU A 80 -1.39 -7.22 -4.02
CA GLU A 80 -0.43 -7.84 -3.12
C GLU A 80 0.39 -6.81 -2.32
N GLY A 81 0.82 -5.73 -2.97
CA GLY A 81 1.52 -4.63 -2.32
C GLY A 81 0.65 -3.92 -1.27
N VAL A 82 -0.61 -3.64 -1.62
CA VAL A 82 -1.60 -3.05 -0.69
C VAL A 82 -1.83 -3.97 0.51
N ILE A 83 -2.05 -5.26 0.29
CA ILE A 83 -2.24 -6.24 1.39
C ILE A 83 -0.99 -6.29 2.28
N ALA A 84 0.21 -6.34 1.71
CA ALA A 84 1.44 -6.36 2.49
C ALA A 84 1.62 -5.09 3.34
N LEU A 85 1.30 -3.92 2.77
CA LEU A 85 1.28 -2.65 3.51
C LEU A 85 0.23 -2.65 4.62
N THR A 86 -0.96 -3.23 4.39
CA THR A 86 -2.00 -3.37 5.41
C THR A 86 -1.53 -4.25 6.55
N LEU A 87 -0.92 -5.41 6.26
CA LEU A 87 -0.42 -6.32 7.30
C LEU A 87 0.66 -5.68 8.17
N LEU A 88 1.58 -4.91 7.56
CA LEU A 88 2.58 -4.14 8.29
C LEU A 88 1.94 -2.96 9.06
N GLY A 89 0.97 -2.29 8.45
CA GLY A 89 0.25 -1.14 9.00
C GLY A 89 -0.61 -1.50 10.22
N SER A 90 -1.18 -2.70 10.26
CA SER A 90 -1.95 -3.19 11.41
C SER A 90 -1.09 -3.49 12.65
N GLN A 91 0.24 -3.39 12.57
CA GLN A 91 1.13 -3.58 13.71
C GLN A 91 1.54 -2.24 14.32
N HIS A 92 1.57 -2.16 15.65
CA HIS A 92 1.97 -0.93 16.34
C HIS A 92 3.34 -0.40 15.92
N HIS A 93 4.29 -1.28 15.60
CA HIS A 93 5.64 -0.91 15.19
C HIS A 93 5.74 -0.58 13.69
N GLY A 94 4.84 -1.14 12.86
CA GLY A 94 4.86 -0.99 11.42
C GLY A 94 4.04 0.20 10.92
N ALA A 95 2.95 0.53 11.60
CA ALA A 95 2.10 1.67 11.28
C ALA A 95 2.85 2.98 11.06
N PRO A 96 3.77 3.43 11.95
CA PRO A 96 4.48 4.69 11.73
C PRO A 96 5.28 4.70 10.43
N HIS A 97 5.80 3.54 10.01
CA HIS A 97 6.54 3.39 8.76
C HIS A 97 5.61 3.43 7.55
N VAL A 98 4.46 2.75 7.58
CA VAL A 98 3.46 2.82 6.52
C VAL A 98 2.87 4.23 6.39
N ILE A 99 2.55 4.90 7.49
CA ILE A 99 2.02 6.26 7.45
C ILE A 99 3.05 7.22 6.82
N SER A 100 4.34 7.04 7.14
CA SER A 100 5.40 7.89 6.59
C SER A 100 5.57 7.77 5.07
N THR A 101 5.13 6.66 4.44
CA THR A 101 5.24 6.50 2.99
C THR A 101 4.13 7.22 2.22
N TYR A 102 3.02 7.62 2.86
CA TYR A 102 1.94 8.35 2.17
C TYR A 102 2.38 9.70 1.63
N ASP A 103 3.23 10.43 2.34
CA ASP A 103 3.67 11.77 1.92
C ASP A 103 5.06 11.77 1.25
N ARG A 104 5.71 10.60 1.19
CA ARG A 104 7.04 10.46 0.62
C ARG A 104 6.97 10.25 -0.88
N ALA A 105 7.79 11.00 -1.61
CA ALA A 105 8.01 10.80 -3.04
C ALA A 105 8.53 9.38 -3.32
N LEU A 106 7.93 8.72 -4.30
CA LEU A 106 8.33 7.41 -4.79
C LEU A 106 9.41 7.56 -5.85
N ASP A 107 10.33 6.59 -5.90
CA ASP A 107 11.30 6.45 -6.99
C ASP A 107 10.65 5.79 -8.22
N VAL A 108 9.61 6.47 -8.73
CA VAL A 108 8.80 6.08 -9.89
C VAL A 108 8.41 7.37 -10.62
N PRO A 109 8.44 7.45 -11.97
CA PRO A 109 7.94 8.61 -12.69
C PRO A 109 6.41 8.75 -12.58
N MET A 110 5.88 9.97 -12.47
CA MET A 110 4.43 10.23 -12.45
C MET A 110 3.69 9.57 -13.62
N ALA A 111 4.27 9.59 -14.83
CA ALA A 111 3.68 8.97 -16.02
C ALA A 111 3.38 7.46 -15.86
N VAL A 112 4.18 6.75 -15.07
CA VAL A 112 3.94 5.32 -14.77
C VAL A 112 2.71 5.15 -13.87
N VAL A 113 2.54 6.06 -12.90
CA VAL A 113 1.43 6.07 -11.95
C VAL A 113 0.12 6.50 -12.59
N THR A 114 0.13 7.49 -13.48
CA THR A 114 -1.08 7.95 -14.20
C THR A 114 -1.43 7.10 -15.40
N GLY A 115 -0.47 6.33 -15.94
CA GLY A 115 -0.65 5.55 -17.17
C GLY A 115 -0.58 6.40 -18.44
N SER A 116 -0.16 7.66 -18.33
CA SER A 116 0.00 8.58 -19.47
C SER A 116 1.11 8.10 -20.42
N LYS A 117 0.78 7.95 -21.70
CA LYS A 117 1.76 7.78 -22.78
C LYS A 117 2.28 9.16 -23.21
N GLN A 118 3.00 9.88 -22.37
CA GLN A 118 3.59 11.16 -22.80
C GLN A 118 5.00 10.96 -23.36
N SER A 119 5.17 11.44 -24.59
CA SER A 119 6.42 11.58 -25.33
C SER A 119 7.43 12.41 -24.54
N ALA A 120 8.70 12.04 -24.64
CA ALA A 120 9.80 12.47 -23.79
C ALA A 120 10.31 13.92 -24.03
N GLU A 121 9.51 14.85 -24.56
CA GLU A 121 10.05 16.11 -25.12
C GLU A 121 9.64 17.42 -24.45
N GLU A 122 8.79 17.45 -23.43
CA GLU A 122 8.51 18.71 -22.72
C GLU A 122 8.94 18.60 -21.26
N GLY A 123 9.86 19.51 -20.89
CA GLY A 123 10.57 19.62 -19.61
C GLY A 123 9.68 19.86 -18.40
N ASN A 124 8.72 18.98 -18.15
CA ASN A 124 8.02 18.90 -16.89
C ASN A 124 9.01 18.42 -15.83
N THR A 125 9.13 19.22 -14.78
CA THR A 125 9.71 18.83 -13.49
C THR A 125 9.40 17.36 -13.23
N LEU A 126 10.45 16.57 -12.96
CA LEU A 126 10.37 15.15 -12.59
C LEU A 126 9.51 15.03 -11.32
N GLU A 127 8.19 15.13 -11.46
CA GLU A 127 7.27 14.99 -10.36
C GLU A 127 7.25 13.52 -9.98
N HIS A 128 7.70 13.27 -8.76
CA HIS A 128 7.69 11.95 -8.18
C HIS A 128 6.37 11.80 -7.41
N PRO A 129 5.48 10.88 -7.84
CA PRO A 129 4.23 10.63 -7.18
C PRO A 129 4.48 10.09 -5.78
N LYS A 130 3.52 10.31 -4.90
CA LYS A 130 3.49 9.73 -3.56
C LYS A 130 2.65 8.46 -3.59
N LEU A 131 2.79 7.63 -2.55
CA LEU A 131 1.91 6.47 -2.40
C LEU A 131 0.43 6.90 -2.34
N LEU A 132 0.14 8.01 -1.66
CA LEU A 132 -1.22 8.54 -1.54
C LEU A 132 -1.85 8.85 -2.90
N ASP A 133 -1.07 9.35 -3.87
CA ASP A 133 -1.56 9.67 -5.21
C ASP A 133 -2.00 8.40 -5.93
N MET A 134 -1.17 7.34 -5.89
CA MET A 134 -1.51 6.06 -6.50
C MET A 134 -2.74 5.42 -5.84
N LEU A 135 -2.85 5.47 -4.50
CA LEU A 135 -4.03 4.94 -3.79
C LEU A 135 -5.30 5.74 -4.10
N SER A 136 -5.19 7.07 -4.26
CA SER A 136 -6.30 7.92 -4.68
C SER A 136 -6.77 7.55 -6.09
N ILE A 137 -5.84 7.32 -7.02
CA ILE A 137 -6.18 6.89 -8.38
C ILE A 137 -6.86 5.52 -8.40
N ILE A 138 -6.38 4.56 -7.58
CA ILE A 138 -7.03 3.26 -7.42
C ILE A 138 -8.47 3.42 -6.91
N LEU A 139 -8.68 4.26 -5.89
CA LEU A 139 -10.02 4.47 -5.32
C LEU A 139 -10.98 5.15 -6.29
N LYS A 140 -10.54 6.19 -7.00
CA LYS A 140 -11.37 6.88 -8.00
C LYS A 140 -11.75 5.95 -9.15
N ASN A 141 -10.78 5.19 -9.65
CA ASN A 141 -10.96 4.22 -10.72
C ASN A 141 -11.65 4.81 -11.97
N ASP A 142 -11.30 6.04 -12.34
CA ASP A 142 -11.91 6.76 -13.46
C ASP A 142 -11.81 5.96 -14.78
N ASP A 143 -10.71 5.23 -14.97
CA ASP A 143 -10.46 4.38 -16.14
C ASP A 143 -11.16 3.01 -16.09
N LYS A 144 -11.82 2.66 -14.97
CA LYS A 144 -12.44 1.35 -14.71
C LYS A 144 -11.51 0.14 -14.88
N VAL A 145 -10.20 0.32 -14.65
CA VAL A 145 -9.17 -0.72 -14.79
C VAL A 145 -8.87 -1.48 -13.49
N PHE A 146 -9.28 -0.94 -12.34
CA PHE A 146 -9.00 -1.53 -11.04
C PHE A 146 -10.19 -2.37 -10.55
N PRO A 147 -9.96 -3.66 -10.21
CA PRO A 147 -11.01 -4.52 -9.69
C PRO A 147 -11.60 -4.00 -8.36
N PRO A 148 -12.89 -4.24 -8.08
CA PRO A 148 -13.54 -3.83 -6.84
C PRO A 148 -12.81 -4.31 -5.58
N GLN A 149 -12.28 -5.54 -5.60
CA GLN A 149 -11.57 -6.12 -4.45
C GLN A 149 -10.28 -5.35 -4.12
N LEU A 150 -9.54 -4.88 -5.13
CA LEU A 150 -8.36 -4.05 -4.94
C LEU A 150 -8.75 -2.72 -4.27
N ARG A 151 -9.83 -2.08 -4.74
CA ARG A 151 -10.34 -0.82 -4.17
C ARG A 151 -10.77 -1.00 -2.71
N ALA A 152 -11.48 -2.09 -2.39
CA ALA A 152 -11.88 -2.44 -1.03
C ALA A 152 -10.68 -2.72 -0.11
N ASN A 153 -9.60 -3.30 -0.65
CA ASN A 153 -8.36 -3.52 0.12
C ASN A 153 -7.61 -2.21 0.38
N VAL A 154 -7.63 -1.25 -0.56
CA VAL A 154 -7.11 0.11 -0.32
C VAL A 154 -7.88 0.82 0.79
N CYS A 155 -9.20 0.69 0.80
CA CYS A 155 -10.04 1.11 1.92
C CYS A 155 -9.51 0.49 3.24
N THR A 156 -9.33 -0.83 3.29
CA THR A 156 -8.86 -1.52 4.50
C THR A 156 -7.48 -1.04 4.96
N LEU A 157 -6.57 -0.75 4.03
CA LEU A 157 -5.26 -0.15 4.33
C LEU A 157 -5.43 1.17 5.11
N PHE A 158 -6.27 2.09 4.64
CA PHE A 158 -6.53 3.35 5.32
C PHE A 158 -7.09 3.17 6.73
N GLY A 159 -8.02 2.23 6.92
CA GLY A 159 -8.56 1.90 8.24
C GLY A 159 -7.51 1.34 9.20
N SER A 160 -6.59 0.50 8.71
CA SER A 160 -5.57 -0.16 9.55
C SER A 160 -4.57 0.79 10.21
N VAL A 161 -4.34 1.95 9.58
CA VAL A 161 -3.35 2.93 10.04
C VAL A 161 -3.95 4.16 10.71
N SER A 162 -5.25 4.42 10.52
CA SER A 162 -5.92 5.60 11.06
C SER A 162 -6.34 5.48 12.53
N SER A 163 -6.40 4.26 13.07
CA SER A 163 -6.78 3.98 14.47
C SER A 163 -5.63 4.15 15.46
N MET A 164 -4.43 4.52 15.00
CA MET A 164 -3.24 4.58 15.84
C MET A 164 -2.98 5.99 16.38
N GLU A 165 -3.15 6.15 17.68
CA GLU A 165 -2.77 7.34 18.44
C GLU A 165 -1.23 7.44 18.51
N SER A 166 -0.58 8.23 17.64
CA SER A 166 0.62 9.05 17.96
C SER A 166 1.56 9.35 16.78
N SER A 167 2.29 10.47 16.92
CA SER A 167 3.42 11.03 16.13
C SER A 167 3.18 11.38 14.66
N ALA A 168 2.26 10.69 13.97
CA ALA A 168 1.98 10.88 12.55
C ALA A 168 0.61 11.52 12.27
N LEU A 169 0.01 12.15 13.29
CA LEU A 169 -1.32 12.77 13.23
C LEU A 169 -1.46 13.74 12.05
N ARG A 170 -0.45 14.59 11.80
CA ARG A 170 -0.46 15.53 10.67
C ARG A 170 -0.58 14.81 9.31
N THR A 171 0.14 13.71 9.15
CA THR A 171 0.08 12.92 7.92
C THR A 171 -1.26 12.21 7.80
N ILE A 172 -1.79 11.65 8.89
CA ILE A 172 -3.12 11.01 8.91
C ILE A 172 -4.20 12.03 8.60
N GLU A 173 -4.17 13.23 9.20
CA GLU A 173 -5.12 14.31 8.90
C GLU A 173 -5.07 14.72 7.43
N LYS A 174 -3.86 14.84 6.86
CA LYS A 174 -3.69 15.11 5.43
C LYS A 174 -4.32 14.00 4.58
N VAL A 175 -4.04 12.74 4.91
CA VAL A 175 -4.65 11.58 4.24
C VAL A 175 -6.18 11.61 4.36
N LYS A 176 -6.73 11.85 5.56
CA LYS A 176 -8.18 11.99 5.79
C LYS A 176 -8.75 13.11 4.92
N ARG A 177 -8.14 14.30 4.88
CA ARG A 177 -8.59 15.43 4.05
C ARG A 177 -8.58 15.12 2.56
N THR A 178 -7.54 14.43 2.06
CA THR A 178 -7.43 14.08 0.64
C THR A 178 -8.40 12.96 0.22
N ILE A 179 -8.59 11.96 1.08
CA ILE A 179 -9.31 10.73 0.71
C ILE A 179 -10.79 10.78 1.09
N LYS A 180 -11.19 11.52 2.13
CA LYS A 180 -12.59 11.63 2.57
C LYS A 180 -13.56 12.01 1.44
N PRO A 181 -13.28 13.02 0.57
CA PRO A 181 -14.16 13.33 -0.54
C PRO A 181 -14.32 12.18 -1.54
N VAL A 182 -13.26 11.41 -1.78
CA VAL A 182 -13.27 10.24 -2.68
C VAL A 182 -14.15 9.14 -2.09
N LEU A 183 -14.01 8.86 -0.79
CA LEU A 183 -14.83 7.84 -0.12
C LEU A 183 -16.31 8.24 -0.08
N SER A 184 -16.62 9.51 0.18
CA SER A 184 -18.00 10.02 0.15
C SER A 184 -18.63 9.83 -1.23
N GLY A 185 -17.91 10.21 -2.30
CA GLY A 185 -18.40 9.99 -3.66
C GLY A 185 -18.65 8.52 -4.00
N ILE A 186 -17.84 7.60 -3.48
CA ILE A 186 -18.06 6.14 -3.64
C ILE A 186 -19.34 5.68 -2.94
N VAL A 187 -19.60 6.17 -1.72
CA VAL A 187 -20.79 5.79 -0.94
C VAL A 187 -22.07 6.37 -1.54
N GLU A 188 -22.00 7.55 -2.13
CA GLU A 188 -23.13 8.23 -2.79
C GLU A 188 -23.42 7.69 -4.20
N ALA A 189 -22.45 7.05 -4.84
CA ALA A 189 -22.63 6.45 -6.16
C ALA A 189 -23.73 5.36 -6.14
N ASP A 190 -24.45 5.21 -7.25
CA ASP A 190 -25.40 4.10 -7.41
C ASP A 190 -24.68 2.75 -7.28
N LYS A 191 -25.38 1.69 -6.84
CA LYS A 191 -24.85 0.43 -6.28
C LYS A 191 -24.05 -0.47 -7.26
N GLU A 192 -23.23 0.09 -8.13
CA GLU A 192 -22.39 -0.61 -9.08
C GLU A 192 -21.38 -1.55 -8.38
N GLU A 193 -20.85 -1.15 -7.22
CA GLU A 193 -19.82 -1.91 -6.50
C GLU A 193 -20.09 -2.00 -4.97
N PRO A 194 -21.02 -2.88 -4.53
CA PRO A 194 -21.47 -2.94 -3.14
C PRO A 194 -20.35 -3.26 -2.12
N ILE A 195 -19.34 -4.03 -2.54
CA ILE A 195 -18.18 -4.37 -1.70
C ILE A 195 -17.34 -3.12 -1.39
N VAL A 196 -17.13 -2.26 -2.38
CA VAL A 196 -16.32 -1.04 -2.24
C VAL A 196 -17.09 0.00 -1.43
N GLN A 197 -18.39 0.14 -1.67
CA GLN A 197 -19.27 1.01 -0.87
C GLN A 197 -19.25 0.63 0.60
N THR A 198 -19.40 -0.66 0.90
CA THR A 198 -19.37 -1.17 2.28
C THR A 198 -18.03 -0.88 2.95
N ALA A 199 -16.92 -1.08 2.23
CA ALA A 199 -15.58 -0.80 2.75
C ALA A 199 -15.34 0.70 2.97
N ALA A 200 -15.78 1.55 2.03
CA ALA A 200 -15.65 3.01 2.12
C ALA A 200 -16.46 3.58 3.28
N LYS A 201 -17.73 3.15 3.42
CA LYS A 201 -18.60 3.54 4.53
C LYS A 201 -17.99 3.20 5.89
N LYS A 202 -17.47 1.98 6.05
CA LYS A 202 -16.85 1.52 7.30
C LYS A 202 -15.70 2.43 7.75
N ILE A 203 -14.92 3.00 6.82
CA ILE A 203 -13.81 3.90 7.14
C ILE A 203 -14.30 5.29 7.48
N LEU A 204 -15.29 5.79 6.75
CA LEU A 204 -15.90 7.08 7.05
C LEU A 204 -16.50 7.08 8.46
N ASP A 205 -17.19 5.99 8.83
CA ASP A 205 -17.76 5.81 10.17
C ASP A 205 -16.63 5.78 11.23
N ALA A 206 -15.58 4.97 11.01
CA ALA A 206 -14.43 4.92 11.91
C ALA A 206 -13.67 6.26 12.06
N TRP A 207 -13.67 7.09 11.01
CA TRP A 207 -13.07 8.42 11.03
C TRP A 207 -13.97 9.50 11.65
N ALA A 208 -15.27 9.23 11.82
CA ALA A 208 -16.18 10.12 12.52
C ALA A 208 -16.15 9.89 14.04
N GLU A 209 -15.78 8.69 14.48
CA GLU A 209 -15.60 8.32 15.89
C GLU A 209 -14.26 8.78 16.50
N THR A 210 -13.34 9.34 15.68
CA THR A 210 -11.99 9.81 16.08
C THR A 210 -11.76 11.28 15.77
#